data_AF-A0A836UNC8-F1
#
_entry.id   AF-A0A836UNC8-F1
#
_cell.length_a   1.000
_cell.length_b   1.000
_cell.length_c   1.000
_cell.angle_alpha   90.00
_cell.angle_beta   90.00
_cell.angle_gamma   90.00
#
_symmetry.space_group_name_H-M   'P 1'
#
loop_
_entity.id
_entity.type
_entity.pdbx_description
1 polymer ?
#
loop_
_entity_poly.entity_id
_entity_poly.type
_entity_poly.pdbx_seq_one_letter_code
_entity_poly.pdbx_strand_id
1 'polypeptide(L)' 'MEYFGEGLYLIFFTLAANFAYRIKGRNLSRLLKENGHAHHQVHNVMHAHPQGGSWTEHQQWMKETT' A
#
# COMPACT_ATOMS: atom_id res chain seq x y z
N MET A 1 32.32 8.73 30.34
CA MET A 1 31.39 7.61 30.03
C MET A 1 29.96 8.09 29.69
N GLU A 2 29.62 9.38 29.83
CA GLU A 2 28.28 9.87 29.46
C GLU A 2 28.10 10.11 27.95
N TYR A 3 29.12 10.66 27.27
CA TYR A 3 29.03 10.98 25.83
C TYR A 3 28.91 9.78 24.88
N PHE A 4 29.29 8.57 25.33
CA PHE A 4 29.28 7.37 24.50
C PHE A 4 27.85 6.83 24.29
N GLY A 5 26.99 6.95 25.30
CA GLY A 5 25.58 6.54 25.21
C GLY A 5 24.74 7.49 24.37
N GLU A 6 25.00 8.80 24.49
CA GLU A 6 24.26 9.84 23.78
C GLU A 6 24.56 9.83 22.26
N GLY A 7 25.82 9.62 21.89
CA GLY A 7 26.21 9.43 20.49
C GLY A 7 25.58 8.18 19.86
N LEU A 8 25.54 7.05 20.59
CA LEU A 8 24.86 5.83 20.12
C LEU A 8 23.36 6.05 19.92
N TYR A 9 22.71 6.80 20.80
CA TYR A 9 21.29 7.08 20.69
C TYR A 9 20.96 7.85 19.40
N LEU A 10 21.77 8.85 19.04
CA LEU A 10 21.61 9.62 17.80
C LEU A 10 21.79 8.74 16.56
N ILE A 11 22.74 7.79 16.59
CA ILE A 11 22.96 6.84 15.50
C ILE A 11 21.73 5.94 15.31
N PHE A 12 21.21 5.35 16.39
CA PHE A 12 20.01 4.52 16.34
C PHE A 12 18.77 5.30 15.88
N PHE A 13 18.59 6.52 16.38
CA PHE A 13 17.49 7.38 15.98
C PHE A 13 17.55 7.71 14.49
N THR A 14 18.73 8.06 13.98
CA THR A 14 18.94 8.38 12.55
C THR A 14 18.68 7.16 11.67
N LEU A 15 19.11 5.97 12.08
CA LEU A 15 18.83 4.71 11.38
C LEU A 15 17.33 4.39 11.35
N ALA A 16 16.65 4.52 12.48
CA ALA A 16 15.21 4.27 12.58
C ALA A 16 14.40 5.26 11.75
N ALA A 17 14.74 6.55 11.80
CA ALA A 17 14.10 7.59 11.01
C ALA A 17 14.29 7.38 9.51
N ASN A 18 15.50 7.00 9.07
CA ASN A 18 15.79 6.71 7.67
C ASN A 18 15.06 5.45 7.19
N PHE A 19 14.99 4.41 8.03
CA PHE A 19 14.22 3.21 7.74
C PHE A 19 12.72 3.49 7.61
N ALA A 20 12.15 4.27 8.53
CA ALA A 20 10.77 4.71 8.48
C ALA A 20 10.49 5.55 7.22
N TYR A 21 11.37 6.49 6.88
CA TYR A 21 11.24 7.31 5.68
C TYR A 21 11.29 6.46 4.39
N ARG A 22 12.22 5.51 4.30
CA ARG A 22 12.32 4.59 3.15
C ARG A 22 11.10 3.69 3.00
N ILE A 23 10.59 3.15 4.10
CA ILE A 23 9.38 2.30 4.06
C ILE A 23 8.17 3.12 3.64
N LYS A 24 7.98 4.30 4.23
CA LYS A 24 6.83 5.16 3.94
C LYS A 24 6.85 5.64 2.48
N GLY A 25 8.01 6.02 1.94
CA GLY A 25 8.11 6.53 0.56
C GLY A 25 7.87 5.48 -0.52
N ARG A 26 8.41 4.26 -0.36
CA ARG A 26 8.32 3.20 -1.39
C ARG A 26 7.06 2.35 -1.30
N ASN A 27 6.61 1.99 -0.10
CA ASN A 27 5.42 1.16 0.04
C ASN A 27 4.13 1.97 -0.05
N LEU A 28 4.05 3.18 0.53
CA LEU A 28 2.80 3.94 0.50
C LEU A 28 2.43 4.38 -0.92
N SER A 29 3.39 4.88 -1.71
CA SER A 29 3.15 5.26 -3.10
C SER A 29 2.75 4.06 -3.98
N ARG A 30 3.35 2.89 -3.74
CA ARG A 30 3.00 1.67 -4.45
C ARG A 30 1.62 1.16 -4.06
N LEU A 31 1.32 1.13 -2.76
CA LEU A 31 0.01 0.73 -2.24
C LEU A 31 -1.09 1.71 -2.68
N LEU A 32 -0.83 3.01 -2.72
CA LEU A 32 -1.78 4.01 -3.23
C LEU A 32 -2.01 3.83 -4.74
N LYS A 33 -0.96 3.54 -5.51
CA LYS A 33 -1.08 3.29 -6.95
C LYS A 33 -1.84 1.98 -7.25
N GLU A 34 -1.55 0.93 -6.50
CA GLU A 34 -2.24 -0.37 -6.58
C GLU A 34 -3.70 -0.25 -6.12
N ASN A 35 -3.97 0.49 -5.04
CA ASN A 35 -5.34 0.72 -4.55
C ASN A 35 -6.16 1.59 -5.51
N GLY A 36 -5.56 2.60 -6.14
CA GLY A 36 -6.22 3.40 -7.18
C GLY A 36 -6.62 2.54 -8.39
N HIS A 37 -5.74 1.65 -8.86
CA HIS A 37 -6.08 0.71 -9.94
C HIS A 37 -7.17 -0.27 -9.53
N ALA A 38 -7.08 -0.85 -8.34
CA ALA A 38 -8.09 -1.78 -7.83
C ALA A 38 -9.47 -1.09 -7.67
N HIS A 39 -9.49 0.16 -7.21
CA HIS A 39 -10.74 0.91 -7.05
C HIS A 39 -11.42 1.18 -8.40
N HIS A 40 -10.64 1.56 -9.42
CA HIS A 40 -11.18 1.73 -10.78
C HIS A 40 -11.72 0.42 -11.38
N GLN A 41 -11.03 -0.71 -11.15
CA GLN A 41 -11.48 -2.02 -11.61
C GLN A 41 -12.79 -2.44 -10.95
N VAL A 42 -12.87 -2.35 -9.62
CA VAL A 42 -14.10 -2.67 -8.88
C VAL A 42 -15.25 -1.76 -9.30
N HIS A 43 -15.00 -0.47 -9.50
CA HIS A 43 -16.00 0.48 -9.98
C HIS A 43 -16.54 0.12 -11.37
N ASN A 44 -15.67 -0.26 -12.31
CA ASN A 44 -16.08 -0.69 -13.65
C ASN A 44 -16.91 -1.97 -13.60
N VAL A 45 -16.53 -2.95 -12.77
CA VAL A 45 -17.28 -4.19 -12.58
C VAL A 45 -18.65 -3.91 -11.95
N MET A 46 -18.74 -3.04 -10.94
CA MET A 46 -20.03 -2.64 -10.35
C MET A 46 -20.92 -1.90 -11.35
N HIS A 47 -20.34 -1.07 -12.23
CA HIS A 47 -21.10 -0.38 -13.27
C HIS A 47 -21.61 -1.34 -14.35
N ALA A 48 -20.83 -2.34 -14.74
CA ALA A 48 -21.23 -3.37 -15.71
C ALA A 48 -22.26 -4.35 -15.13
N HIS A 49 -22.19 -4.63 -13.82
CA HIS A 49 -23.03 -5.61 -13.14
C HIS A 49 -23.71 -5.01 -11.88
N PRO A 50 -24.66 -4.08 -12.03
CA PRO A 50 -25.27 -3.33 -10.92
C PRO A 50 -26.11 -4.19 -9.97
N GLN A 51 -26.60 -5.33 -10.46
CA GLN A 51 -27.37 -6.31 -9.70
C GLN A 51 -26.51 -7.22 -8.81
N GLY A 52 -25.18 -7.12 -8.91
CA GLY A 52 -24.25 -7.94 -8.14
C GLY A 52 -24.26 -9.41 -8.55
N GLY A 53 -23.33 -10.19 -7.98
CA GLY A 53 -23.20 -11.62 -8.20
C GLY A 53 -22.47 -12.28 -7.04
N SER A 54 -22.23 -13.57 -7.15
CA SER A 54 -21.40 -14.30 -6.22
C SER A 54 -19.95 -13.82 -6.24
N TRP A 55 -19.20 -14.06 -5.16
CA TRP A 55 -17.79 -13.68 -5.07
C TRP A 55 -16.94 -14.26 -6.22
N THR A 56 -17.26 -15.47 -6.66
CA THR A 56 -16.60 -16.15 -7.77
C THR A 56 -16.83 -15.43 -9.10
N GLU A 57 -18.06 -14.99 -9.37
CA GLU A 57 -18.40 -14.20 -10.56
C GLU A 57 -17.70 -12.84 -10.52
N HIS A 58 -17.66 -12.19 -9.36
CA HIS A 58 -16.97 -10.92 -9.19
C HIS A 58 -15.45 -11.03 -9.44
N GLN A 59 -14.82 -12.12 -8.98
CA GLN A 59 -13.42 -12.40 -9.30
C GLN A 59 -13.19 -12.68 -10.79
N GLN A 60 -14.16 -13.28 -11.47
CA GLN A 60 -14.08 -13.50 -12.91
C GLN A 60 -14.23 -12.19 -13.69
N TRP A 61 -15.19 -11.34 -13.33
CA TRP A 61 -15.36 -10.02 -13.96
C TRP A 61 -14.12 -9.13 -13.80
N MET A 62 -13.49 -9.14 -12.62
CA MET A 62 -12.22 -8.43 -12.37
C MET A 62 -11.08 -8.89 -13.29
N LYS A 63 -11.04 -10.19 -13.65
CA LYS A 63 -10.04 -10.74 -14.59
C LYS A 63 -10.34 -10.36 -16.04
N GLU A 64 -11.62 -10.23 -16.40
CA GLU A 64 -12.06 -9.83 -17.74
C GLU A 64 -11.89 -8.32 -18.00
N THR A 65 -11.78 -7.50 -16.94
CA THR A 65 -11.53 -6.05 -17.04
C THR A 65 -10.04 -5.65 -16.97
N THR A 66 -9.13 -6.64 -16.91
CA THR A 66 -7.66 -6.45 -16.98
C THR A 66 -7.17 -6.64 -18.40
#